data_AF-A0A1M4VWJ7-F1
#
_entry.id   AF-A0A1M4VWJ7-F1
#
_cell.length_a   1.000
_cell.length_b   1.000
_cell.length_c   1.000
_cell.angle_alpha   90.00
_cell.angle_beta   90.00
_cell.angle_gamma   90.00
#
_symmetry.space_group_name_H-M   'P 1'
#
loop_
_entity.id
_entity.type
_entity.pdbx_description
1 polymer ?
#
loop_
_entity_poly.entity_id
_entity_poly.type
_entity_poly.pdbx_seq_one_letter_code
_entity_poly.pdbx_strand_id
1 'polypeptide(L)'
;MVRKIIHTFLSSGMVVSLFLAVFLTSLQYVAFNGDFYKEEYKKNNVMSVTGMNIDELMKVTKIMQKYLMDKEETLDVMAKINGSMQRMFNDRELAHMKDVKNLFQMSFLTRNISIIVFILIFTYFLFTKSFYKAFNYLLKGTIFIIIFLLVFVLAVTLNFDNWFTGFHLVFFDNDLWQLNAETDRLIQMFPLEFFQDAVFVIFRNTFFAFVVILGILYGGVKMAKKPVF
;
A
#
# COMPACT_ATOMS: atom_id res chain seq x y z
N MET A 1 14.71 35.34 -6.79
CA MET A 1 13.33 34.81 -6.71
C MET A 1 13.22 33.39 -7.27
N VAL A 2 13.64 33.15 -8.52
CA VAL A 2 13.59 31.84 -9.22
C VAL A 2 14.22 30.67 -8.42
N ARG A 3 15.44 30.84 -7.88
CA ARG A 3 16.13 29.78 -7.10
C ARG A 3 15.35 29.35 -5.85
N LYS A 4 14.63 30.27 -5.19
CA LYS A 4 13.81 29.95 -4.01
C LYS A 4 12.57 29.14 -4.39
N ILE A 5 11.96 29.47 -5.54
CA ILE A 5 10.82 28.73 -6.09
C ILE A 5 11.25 27.30 -6.45
N ILE A 6 12.36 27.14 -7.18
CA ILE A 6 12.91 25.83 -7.55
C ILE A 6 13.18 24.97 -6.30
N HIS A 7 13.86 25.53 -5.30
CA HIS A 7 14.15 24.79 -4.06
C HIS A 7 12.88 24.37 -3.32
N THR A 8 11.82 25.19 -3.35
CA THR A 8 10.55 24.86 -2.70
C THR A 8 9.86 23.72 -3.44
N PHE A 9 9.77 23.81 -4.77
CA PHE A 9 9.19 22.75 -5.61
C PHE A 9 9.93 21.41 -5.45
N LEU A 10 11.26 21.42 -5.52
CA LEU A 10 12.08 20.23 -5.31
C LEU A 10 11.88 19.66 -3.89
N SER A 11 11.81 20.51 -2.87
CA SER A 11 11.61 20.05 -1.50
C SER A 11 10.23 19.39 -1.31
N SER A 12 9.17 19.95 -1.89
CA SER A 12 7.85 19.32 -1.87
C SER A 12 7.86 17.98 -2.61
N GLY A 13 8.48 17.92 -3.79
CA GLY A 13 8.65 16.68 -4.55
C GLY A 13 9.41 15.62 -3.77
N MET A 14 10.45 16.00 -3.02
CA MET A 14 11.21 15.10 -2.15
C MET A 14 10.35 14.53 -1.01
N VAL A 15 9.52 15.35 -0.36
CA VAL A 15 8.62 14.89 0.71
C VAL A 15 7.55 13.94 0.17
N VAL A 16 6.91 14.30 -0.95
CA VAL A 16 5.87 13.47 -1.58
C VAL A 16 6.45 12.14 -2.08
N SER A 17 7.60 12.17 -2.74
CA SER A 17 8.26 10.94 -3.22
C SER A 17 8.69 10.04 -2.06
N LEU A 18 9.18 10.59 -0.94
CA LEU A 18 9.47 9.81 0.26
C LEU A 18 8.21 9.16 0.83
N PHE A 19 7.11 9.91 0.93
CA PHE A 19 5.81 9.39 1.37
C PHE A 19 5.35 8.21 0.51
N LEU A 20 5.28 8.39 -0.81
CA LEU A 20 4.86 7.35 -1.74
C LEU A 20 5.78 6.13 -1.68
N ALA A 21 7.10 6.33 -1.61
CA ALA A 21 8.06 5.24 -1.50
C ALA A 21 7.83 4.38 -0.24
N VAL A 22 7.69 5.02 0.93
CA VAL A 22 7.48 4.30 2.20
C VAL A 22 6.10 3.65 2.26
N PHE A 23 5.05 4.38 1.92
CA PHE A 23 3.67 3.88 1.96
C PHE A 23 3.46 2.69 1.02
N LEU A 24 3.91 2.79 -0.24
CA LEU A 24 3.76 1.70 -1.22
C LEU A 24 4.69 0.52 -0.94
N THR A 25 5.81 0.73 -0.24
CA THR A 25 6.63 -0.37 0.29
C THR A 25 5.86 -1.15 1.36
N SER A 26 5.20 -0.44 2.29
CA SER A 26 4.38 -1.07 3.31
C SER A 26 3.18 -1.80 2.71
N LEU A 27 2.51 -1.20 1.72
CA LEU A 27 1.43 -1.85 0.97
C LEU A 27 1.90 -3.16 0.34
N GLN A 28 3.01 -3.12 -0.41
CA GLN A 28 3.57 -4.33 -1.00
C GLN A 28 3.92 -5.37 0.07
N TYR A 29 4.53 -4.96 1.19
CA TYR A 29 4.87 -5.89 2.27
C TYR A 29 3.63 -6.64 2.80
N VAL A 30 2.53 -5.93 3.08
CA VAL A 30 1.30 -6.54 3.61
C VAL A 30 0.62 -7.42 2.56
N ALA A 31 0.48 -6.94 1.32
CA ALA A 31 -0.18 -7.67 0.23
C ALA A 31 0.49 -9.02 -0.11
N PHE A 32 1.80 -9.16 0.16
CA PHE A 32 2.56 -10.38 -0.10
C PHE A 32 3.03 -11.10 1.17
N ASN A 33 2.45 -10.78 2.32
CA ASN A 33 2.72 -11.46 3.58
C ASN A 33 1.78 -12.65 3.78
N GLY A 34 2.26 -13.88 3.57
CA GLY A 34 1.44 -15.09 3.74
C GLY A 34 0.93 -15.31 5.17
N ASP A 35 1.68 -14.88 6.18
CA ASP A 35 1.28 -15.03 7.59
C ASP A 35 0.09 -14.12 7.91
N PHE A 36 0.09 -12.88 7.41
CA PHE A 36 -1.04 -11.97 7.52
C PHE A 36 -2.33 -12.58 6.94
N TYR A 37 -2.27 -13.14 5.74
CA TYR A 37 -3.43 -13.80 5.12
C TYR A 37 -3.91 -15.00 5.94
N LYS A 38 -2.97 -15.81 6.45
CA LYS A 38 -3.31 -16.99 7.27
C LYS A 38 -3.99 -16.60 8.58
N GLU A 39 -3.56 -15.52 9.22
CA GLU A 39 -4.18 -14.98 10.43
C GLU A 39 -5.58 -14.43 10.12
N GLU A 40 -5.74 -13.65 9.06
CA GLU A 40 -7.02 -13.09 8.66
C GLU A 40 -8.05 -14.16 8.24
N TYR A 41 -7.62 -15.22 7.56
CA TYR A 41 -8.52 -16.34 7.22
C TYR A 41 -9.06 -17.06 8.47
N LYS A 42 -8.25 -17.14 9.53
CA LYS A 42 -8.70 -17.70 10.81
C LYS A 42 -9.61 -16.72 11.55
N LYS A 43 -9.21 -15.45 11.62
CA LYS A 43 -9.97 -14.38 12.30
C LYS A 43 -11.38 -14.25 11.73
N ASN A 44 -11.50 -14.26 10.41
CA ASN A 44 -12.76 -14.00 9.71
C ASN A 44 -13.52 -15.28 9.31
N ASN A 45 -13.19 -16.44 9.90
CA ASN A 45 -13.86 -17.72 9.64
C ASN A 45 -13.96 -18.13 8.15
N VAL A 46 -13.01 -17.70 7.32
CA VAL A 46 -13.03 -17.88 5.85
C VAL A 46 -13.12 -19.36 5.47
N MET A 47 -12.48 -20.24 6.24
CA MET A 47 -12.55 -21.69 6.03
C MET A 47 -13.98 -22.22 6.06
N SER A 48 -14.81 -21.72 6.99
CA SER A 48 -16.21 -22.14 7.13
C SER A 48 -17.08 -21.57 6.02
N VAL A 49 -16.85 -20.31 5.63
CA VAL A 49 -17.63 -19.63 4.60
C VAL A 49 -17.37 -20.24 3.22
N THR A 50 -16.10 -20.48 2.91
CA THR A 50 -15.67 -20.96 1.59
C THR A 50 -15.72 -22.48 1.45
N GLY A 51 -15.79 -23.24 2.55
CA GLY A 51 -15.70 -24.70 2.52
C GLY A 51 -14.31 -25.23 2.18
N MET A 52 -13.28 -24.40 2.32
CA MET A 52 -11.87 -24.74 2.07
C MET A 52 -11.09 -24.85 3.38
N ASN A 53 -10.13 -25.77 3.43
CA ASN A 53 -9.18 -25.79 4.55
C ASN A 53 -8.11 -24.71 4.36
N ILE A 54 -7.35 -24.43 5.43
CA ILE A 54 -6.33 -23.37 5.41
C ILE A 54 -5.23 -23.61 4.36
N ASP A 55 -4.86 -24.86 4.10
CA ASP A 55 -3.80 -25.19 3.13
C ASP A 55 -4.25 -24.89 1.70
N GLU A 56 -5.50 -25.20 1.35
CA GLU A 56 -6.07 -24.89 0.04
C GLU A 56 -6.26 -23.38 -0.14
N LEU A 57 -6.73 -22.68 0.89
CA LEU A 57 -6.81 -21.21 0.90
C LEU A 57 -5.44 -20.57 0.66
N MET A 58 -4.40 -21.03 1.37
CA MET A 58 -3.05 -20.49 1.21
C MET A 58 -2.43 -20.85 -0.14
N LYS A 59 -2.77 -22.02 -0.71
CA LYS A 59 -2.37 -22.39 -2.07
C LYS A 59 -2.96 -21.43 -3.12
N VAL A 60 -4.28 -21.18 -3.07
CA VAL A 60 -4.95 -20.21 -3.97
C VAL A 60 -4.36 -18.81 -3.76
N THR A 61 -4.15 -18.40 -2.52
CA THR A 61 -3.55 -17.11 -2.15
C THR A 61 -2.16 -16.94 -2.76
N LYS A 62 -1.31 -17.97 -2.70
CA LYS A 62 0.03 -17.93 -3.27
C LYS A 62 0.02 -17.79 -4.79
N ILE A 63 -0.94 -18.43 -5.46
CA ILE A 63 -1.16 -18.26 -6.91
C ILE A 63 -1.63 -16.83 -7.21
N MET A 64 -2.60 -16.32 -6.46
CA MET A 64 -3.07 -14.94 -6.56
C MET A 64 -1.94 -13.93 -6.38
N GLN A 65 -1.10 -14.11 -5.36
CA GLN A 65 0.06 -13.24 -5.11
C GLN A 65 1.04 -13.28 -6.28
N LYS A 66 1.34 -14.46 -6.85
CA LYS A 66 2.15 -14.57 -8.07
C LYS A 66 1.51 -13.87 -9.26
N TYR A 67 0.20 -14.04 -9.46
CA TYR A 67 -0.55 -13.38 -10.51
C TYR A 67 -0.46 -11.85 -10.41
N LEU A 68 -0.65 -11.29 -9.21
CA LEU A 68 -0.49 -9.86 -8.94
C LEU A 68 0.96 -9.37 -9.15
N MET A 69 1.94 -10.23 -8.90
CA MET A 69 3.37 -9.97 -9.19
C MET A 69 3.75 -10.17 -10.67
N ASP A 70 2.79 -10.48 -11.54
CA ASP A 70 3.04 -10.84 -12.96
C ASP A 70 3.95 -12.06 -13.15
N LYS A 71 3.91 -12.99 -12.19
CA LYS A 71 4.63 -14.28 -12.20
C LYS A 71 3.74 -15.48 -12.50
N GLU A 72 2.46 -15.22 -12.73
CA GLU A 72 1.46 -16.19 -13.16
C GLU A 72 0.57 -15.52 -14.21
N GLU A 73 0.28 -16.23 -15.30
CA GLU A 73 -0.48 -15.67 -16.42
C GLU A 73 -1.97 -15.53 -16.10
N THR A 74 -2.52 -16.50 -15.34
CA THR A 74 -3.95 -16.58 -15.06
C THR A 74 -4.23 -16.86 -13.58
N LEU A 75 -5.39 -16.39 -13.13
CA LEU A 75 -5.95 -16.72 -11.82
C LEU A 75 -7.12 -17.73 -11.93
N ASP A 76 -7.43 -18.20 -13.14
CA ASP A 76 -8.46 -19.21 -13.36
C ASP A 76 -7.94 -20.60 -12.95
N VAL A 77 -8.18 -20.95 -11.68
CA VAL A 77 -7.64 -22.15 -11.05
C VAL A 77 -8.73 -23.03 -10.45
N MET A 78 -8.39 -24.31 -10.30
CA MET A 78 -9.23 -25.27 -9.59
C MET A 78 -8.79 -25.37 -8.13
N ALA A 79 -9.75 -25.36 -7.21
CA ALA A 79 -9.52 -25.53 -5.77
C ALA A 79 -10.41 -26.63 -5.21
N LYS A 80 -9.99 -27.24 -4.09
CA LYS A 80 -10.79 -28.24 -3.38
C LYS A 80 -11.77 -27.55 -2.42
N ILE A 81 -13.05 -27.53 -2.79
CA ILE A 81 -14.14 -26.84 -2.09
C ILE A 81 -15.17 -27.87 -1.64
N ASN A 82 -15.48 -27.93 -0.35
CA ASN A 82 -16.40 -28.93 0.23
C ASN A 82 -16.05 -30.37 -0.18
N GLY A 83 -14.75 -30.66 -0.33
CA GLY A 83 -14.25 -31.97 -0.70
C GLY A 83 -14.14 -32.25 -2.21
N SER A 84 -14.71 -31.42 -3.08
CA SER A 84 -14.67 -31.60 -4.54
C SER A 84 -13.82 -30.54 -5.24
N MET A 85 -13.21 -30.90 -6.37
CA MET A 85 -12.47 -29.93 -7.20
C MET A 85 -13.48 -29.06 -7.98
N GLN A 86 -13.40 -27.75 -7.78
CA GLN A 86 -14.28 -26.77 -8.42
C GLN A 86 -13.46 -25.59 -8.95
N ARG A 87 -13.97 -24.91 -9.98
CA ARG A 87 -13.40 -23.66 -10.48
C ARG A 87 -13.49 -22.63 -9.36
N MET A 88 -12.37 -21.96 -9.05
CA MET A 88 -12.26 -21.12 -7.86
C MET A 88 -13.03 -19.80 -8.00
N PHE A 89 -12.79 -19.09 -9.10
CA PHE A 89 -13.38 -17.77 -9.37
C PHE A 89 -14.23 -17.83 -10.63
N ASN A 90 -15.33 -17.10 -10.64
CA ASN A 90 -16.17 -16.90 -11.83
C ASN A 90 -15.59 -15.80 -12.74
N ASP A 91 -16.20 -15.60 -13.91
CA ASP A 91 -15.66 -14.68 -14.92
C ASP A 91 -15.66 -13.21 -14.46
N ARG A 92 -16.63 -12.80 -13.62
CA ARG A 92 -16.68 -11.44 -13.05
C ARG A 92 -15.54 -11.21 -12.07
N GLU A 93 -15.31 -12.17 -11.17
CA GLU A 93 -14.22 -12.13 -10.19
C GLU A 93 -12.85 -12.10 -10.89
N LEU A 94 -12.67 -12.91 -11.94
CA LEU A 94 -11.44 -12.93 -12.73
C LEU A 94 -11.23 -11.61 -13.48
N ALA A 95 -12.29 -11.02 -14.04
CA ALA A 95 -12.21 -9.71 -14.69
C ALA A 95 -11.84 -8.61 -13.68
N HIS A 96 -12.45 -8.60 -12.49
CA HIS A 96 -12.06 -7.68 -11.42
C HIS A 96 -10.59 -7.86 -11.00
N MET A 97 -10.14 -9.11 -10.85
CA MET A 97 -8.75 -9.38 -10.46
C MET A 97 -7.73 -8.94 -11.52
N LYS A 98 -8.11 -8.85 -12.79
CA LYS A 98 -7.28 -8.22 -13.84
C LYS A 98 -7.10 -6.72 -13.60
N ASP A 99 -8.17 -6.01 -13.22
CA ASP A 99 -8.09 -4.59 -12.86
C ASP A 99 -7.21 -4.40 -11.61
N VAL A 100 -7.38 -5.26 -10.60
CA VAL A 100 -6.54 -5.27 -9.39
C VAL A 100 -5.08 -5.54 -9.73
N LYS A 101 -4.77 -6.49 -10.63
CA LYS A 101 -3.40 -6.75 -11.11
C LYS A 101 -2.79 -5.48 -11.73
N ASN A 102 -3.52 -4.80 -12.61
CA ASN A 102 -3.04 -3.57 -13.23
C ASN A 102 -2.76 -2.48 -12.17
N LEU A 103 -3.65 -2.34 -11.18
CA LEU A 103 -3.46 -1.39 -10.08
C LEU A 103 -2.21 -1.71 -9.25
N PHE A 104 -1.95 -2.99 -8.94
CA PHE A 104 -0.72 -3.42 -8.28
C PHE A 104 0.53 -3.12 -9.11
N GLN A 105 0.51 -3.40 -10.42
CA GLN A 105 1.63 -3.10 -11.32
C GLN A 105 1.93 -1.60 -11.38
N MET A 106 0.89 -0.76 -11.47
CA MET A 106 1.05 0.69 -11.39
C MET A 106 1.61 1.12 -10.04
N SER A 107 1.16 0.51 -8.93
CA SER A 107 1.70 0.80 -7.59
C SER A 107 3.20 0.49 -7.48
N PHE A 108 3.67 -0.61 -8.09
CA PHE A 108 5.08 -0.98 -8.08
C PHE A 108 5.92 0.01 -8.87
N LEU A 109 5.42 0.42 -10.04
CA LEU A 109 6.06 1.44 -10.87
C LEU A 109 6.12 2.79 -10.12
N THR A 110 5.00 3.24 -9.55
CA THR A 110 4.94 4.49 -8.77
C THR A 110 5.91 4.47 -7.59
N ARG A 111 6.01 3.36 -6.86
CA ARG A 111 6.98 3.22 -5.77
C ARG A 111 8.41 3.38 -6.30
N ASN A 112 8.77 2.64 -7.34
CA ASN A 112 10.14 2.64 -7.88
C ASN A 112 10.52 4.02 -8.42
N ILE A 113 9.63 4.68 -9.16
CA ILE A 113 9.82 6.06 -9.63
C ILE A 113 9.98 7.01 -8.44
N SER A 114 9.15 6.87 -7.40
CA SER A 114 9.24 7.70 -6.20
C SER A 114 10.59 7.56 -5.49
N ILE A 115 11.12 6.35 -5.38
CA ILE A 115 12.48 6.12 -4.83
C ILE A 115 13.54 6.84 -5.68
N ILE A 116 13.48 6.70 -7.01
CA ILE A 116 14.43 7.34 -7.93
C ILE A 116 14.36 8.86 -7.81
N VAL A 117 13.15 9.43 -7.84
CA VAL A 117 12.91 10.88 -7.70
C VAL A 117 13.44 11.40 -6.38
N PHE A 118 13.18 10.69 -5.27
CA PHE A 118 13.71 11.05 -3.95
C PHE A 118 15.24 11.11 -3.96
N ILE A 119 15.91 10.07 -4.48
CA ILE A 119 17.37 10.00 -4.55
C ILE A 119 17.94 11.12 -5.41
N LEU A 120 17.36 11.41 -6.57
CA LEU A 120 17.82 12.48 -7.47
C LEU A 120 17.72 13.85 -6.81
N ILE A 121 16.59 14.16 -6.18
CA ILE A 121 16.39 15.46 -5.51
C ILE A 121 17.31 15.58 -4.29
N PHE A 122 17.42 14.52 -3.49
CA PHE A 122 18.31 14.52 -2.32
C PHE A 122 19.77 14.74 -2.74
N THR A 123 20.20 14.05 -3.80
CA THR A 123 21.54 14.18 -4.38
C THR A 123 21.80 15.58 -4.93
N TYR A 124 20.81 16.23 -5.56
CA TYR A 124 20.91 17.64 -5.96
C TYR A 124 21.21 18.56 -4.75
N PHE A 125 20.55 18.35 -3.62
CA PHE A 125 20.81 19.14 -2.40
C PHE A 125 22.20 18.88 -1.79
N LEU A 126 22.74 17.68 -1.95
CA LEU A 126 24.12 17.36 -1.59
C LEU A 126 25.12 18.14 -2.44
N PHE A 127 24.99 18.09 -3.77
CA PHE A 127 25.91 18.78 -4.69
C PHE A 127 25.84 20.31 -4.58
N THR A 128 24.67 20.86 -4.27
CA THR A 128 24.50 22.32 -4.08
C THR A 128 24.89 22.80 -2.68
N LYS A 129 25.53 21.94 -1.86
CA LYS A 129 25.92 22.20 -0.45
C LYS A 129 24.78 22.80 0.39
N SER A 130 23.54 22.45 0.05
CA SER A 130 22.31 22.98 0.65
C SER A 130 21.67 21.95 1.59
N PHE A 131 22.48 21.06 2.16
CA PHE A 131 22.07 19.92 2.98
C PHE A 131 21.19 20.31 4.17
N TYR A 132 21.53 21.37 4.89
CA TYR A 132 20.71 21.88 6.00
C TYR A 132 19.28 22.21 5.55
N LYS A 133 19.11 22.77 4.35
CA LYS A 133 17.78 23.08 3.81
C LYS A 133 17.00 21.80 3.50
N ALA A 134 17.63 20.82 2.86
CA ALA A 134 17.00 19.53 2.58
C ALA A 134 16.52 18.83 3.85
N PHE A 135 17.38 18.75 4.87
CA PHE A 135 17.05 18.15 6.16
C PHE A 135 15.93 18.91 6.88
N ASN A 136 15.96 20.23 6.87
CA ASN A 136 14.90 21.05 7.48
C ASN A 136 13.55 20.90 6.76
N TYR A 137 13.53 20.81 5.42
CA TYR A 137 12.30 20.55 4.68
C TYR A 137 11.78 19.14 4.91
N LEU A 138 12.64 18.13 4.88
CA LEU A 138 12.27 16.75 5.22
C LEU A 138 11.73 16.64 6.64
N LEU A 139 12.33 17.33 7.61
CA LEU A 139 11.87 17.32 9.00
C LEU A 139 10.44 17.84 9.10
N LYS A 140 10.16 19.02 8.51
CA LYS A 140 8.82 19.62 8.48
C LYS A 140 7.82 18.77 7.70
N GLY A 141 8.24 18.24 6.55
CA GLY A 141 7.42 17.35 5.73
C GLY A 141 7.06 16.06 6.45
N THR A 142 8.01 15.44 7.15
CA THR A 142 7.79 14.24 7.95
C THR A 142 6.82 14.52 9.10
N ILE A 143 6.95 15.64 9.81
CA ILE A 143 5.98 16.04 10.86
C ILE A 143 4.58 16.18 10.25
N PHE A 144 4.47 16.85 9.10
CA PHE A 144 3.20 16.99 8.40
C PHE A 144 2.61 15.63 7.98
N ILE A 145 3.42 14.73 7.43
CA ILE A 145 3.00 13.38 7.04
C ILE A 145 2.50 12.60 8.27
N ILE A 146 3.19 12.67 9.40
CA ILE A 146 2.77 12.00 10.64
C ILE A 146 1.40 12.50 11.09
N ILE A 147 1.19 13.82 11.11
CA ILE A 147 -0.10 14.43 11.47
C ILE A 147 -1.18 13.99 10.46
N PHE A 148 -0.88 14.05 9.16
CA PHE A 148 -1.77 13.60 8.11
C PHE A 148 -2.18 12.13 8.28
N LEU A 149 -1.23 11.23 8.55
CA LEU A 149 -1.50 9.81 8.79
C LEU A 149 -2.43 9.60 9.99
N LEU A 150 -2.23 10.32 11.10
CA LEU A 150 -3.08 10.24 12.28
C LEU A 150 -4.51 10.69 11.99
N VAL A 151 -4.67 11.82 11.30
CA VAL A 151 -5.98 12.35 10.90
C VAL A 151 -6.66 11.40 9.91
N PHE A 152 -5.92 10.88 8.94
CA PHE A 152 -6.45 10.01 7.91
C PHE A 152 -6.89 8.66 8.49
N VAL A 153 -6.10 8.05 9.38
CA VAL A 153 -6.50 6.78 10.02
C VAL A 153 -7.78 6.98 10.83
N LEU A 154 -7.92 8.11 11.55
CA LEU A 154 -9.13 8.42 12.29
C LEU A 154 -10.34 8.55 11.36
N ALA A 155 -10.18 9.27 10.24
CA ALA A 155 -11.23 9.42 9.24
C ALA A 155 -11.66 8.08 8.61
N VAL A 156 -10.71 7.19 8.33
CA VAL A 156 -10.97 5.86 7.78
C VAL A 156 -11.70 4.97 8.79
N THR A 157 -11.33 5.03 10.07
CA THR A 157 -11.98 4.22 11.12
C THR A 157 -13.43 4.61 11.42
N LEU A 158 -13.87 5.82 11.06
CA LEU A 158 -15.24 6.28 11.31
C LEU A 158 -16.26 5.67 10.35
N ASN A 159 -15.87 5.36 9.11
CA ASN A 159 -16.77 4.77 8.10
C ASN A 159 -15.96 4.08 7.01
N PHE A 160 -15.43 2.90 7.32
CA PHE A 160 -14.57 2.18 6.40
C PHE A 160 -15.29 1.78 5.12
N ASP A 161 -16.55 1.39 5.20
CA ASP A 161 -17.39 1.02 4.05
C ASP A 161 -17.40 2.11 2.97
N ASN A 162 -17.63 3.37 3.37
CA ASN A 162 -17.61 4.49 2.42
C ASN A 162 -16.22 4.73 1.83
N TRP A 163 -15.15 4.54 2.61
CA TRP A 163 -13.78 4.64 2.09
C TRP A 163 -13.45 3.50 1.14
N PHE A 164 -13.94 2.29 1.41
CA PHE A 164 -13.80 1.13 0.55
C PHE A 164 -14.53 1.37 -0.78
N THR A 165 -15.78 1.84 -0.76
CA THR A 165 -16.52 2.23 -1.98
C THR A 165 -15.82 3.37 -2.72
N GLY A 166 -15.40 4.42 -2.00
CA GLY A 166 -14.71 5.57 -2.58
C GLY A 166 -13.40 5.16 -3.27
N PHE A 167 -12.63 4.24 -2.69
CA PHE A 167 -11.46 3.66 -3.31
C PHE A 167 -11.80 3.01 -4.66
N HIS A 168 -12.82 2.16 -4.70
CA HIS A 168 -13.21 1.48 -5.93
C HIS A 168 -13.68 2.46 -7.00
N LEU A 169 -14.44 3.50 -6.63
CA LEU A 169 -14.88 4.54 -7.57
C LEU A 169 -13.74 5.41 -8.10
N VAL A 170 -12.62 5.53 -7.38
CA VAL A 170 -11.44 6.28 -7.83
C VAL A 170 -10.59 5.46 -8.80
N PHE A 171 -10.47 4.15 -8.57
CA PHE A 171 -9.54 3.30 -9.32
C PHE A 171 -10.18 2.44 -10.40
N PHE A 172 -11.50 2.26 -10.38
CA PHE A 172 -12.23 1.44 -11.35
C PHE A 172 -13.37 2.24 -11.97
N ASP A 173 -13.50 2.14 -13.29
CA ASP A 173 -14.52 2.81 -14.11
C ASP A 173 -15.72 1.90 -14.44
N ASN A 174 -15.78 0.74 -13.80
CA ASN A 174 -16.76 -0.30 -14.02
C ASN A 174 -17.31 -0.82 -12.67
N ASP A 175 -18.25 -1.77 -12.74
CA ASP A 175 -18.92 -2.34 -11.57
C ASP A 175 -18.37 -3.71 -11.15
N LEU A 176 -17.33 -4.26 -11.81
CA LEU A 176 -16.85 -5.64 -11.60
C LEU A 176 -16.45 -5.95 -10.15
N TRP A 177 -16.08 -4.92 -9.39
CA TRP A 177 -15.73 -5.00 -7.98
C TRP A 177 -16.94 -5.21 -7.04
N GLN A 178 -18.16 -4.95 -7.52
CA GLN A 178 -19.39 -5.22 -6.76
C GLN A 178 -19.71 -6.71 -6.85
N LEU A 179 -19.20 -7.45 -5.88
CA LEU A 179 -19.33 -8.90 -5.75
C LEU A 179 -20.40 -9.27 -4.72
N ASN A 180 -21.05 -10.41 -4.91
CA ASN A 180 -22.05 -10.94 -4.00
C ASN A 180 -21.40 -11.87 -2.97
N ALA A 181 -21.43 -11.48 -1.70
CA ALA A 181 -20.86 -12.26 -0.59
C ALA A 181 -21.47 -13.67 -0.41
N GLU A 182 -22.67 -13.93 -0.93
CA GLU A 182 -23.31 -15.25 -0.87
C GLU A 182 -22.77 -16.22 -1.93
N THR A 183 -22.26 -15.72 -3.06
CA THR A 183 -21.91 -16.56 -4.23
C THR A 183 -20.47 -16.41 -4.70
N ASP A 184 -19.87 -15.24 -4.54
CA ASP A 184 -18.56 -14.90 -5.07
C ASP A 184 -17.48 -15.21 -4.05
N ARG A 185 -16.57 -16.13 -4.41
CA ARG A 185 -15.58 -16.68 -3.48
C ARG A 185 -14.46 -15.71 -3.14
N LEU A 186 -14.17 -14.75 -4.02
CA LEU A 186 -13.16 -13.72 -3.84
C LEU A 186 -13.50 -12.84 -2.63
N ILE A 187 -14.74 -12.34 -2.55
CA ILE A 187 -15.17 -11.53 -1.41
C ILE A 187 -15.42 -12.38 -0.15
N GLN A 188 -15.74 -13.68 -0.30
CA GLN A 188 -15.76 -14.61 0.83
C GLN A 188 -14.36 -14.87 1.42
N MET A 189 -13.31 -14.86 0.59
CA MET A 189 -11.92 -14.95 1.03
C MET A 189 -11.43 -13.64 1.65
N PHE A 190 -11.86 -12.52 1.10
CA PHE A 190 -11.45 -11.18 1.50
C PHE A 190 -12.67 -10.39 1.98
N PRO A 191 -13.23 -10.72 3.15
CA PRO A 191 -14.31 -9.94 3.74
C PRO A 191 -13.84 -8.53 4.06
N LEU A 192 -14.76 -7.60 4.32
CA LEU A 192 -14.43 -6.19 4.51
C LEU A 192 -13.39 -5.98 5.63
N GLU A 193 -13.49 -6.76 6.70
CA GLU A 193 -12.58 -6.76 7.85
C GLU A 193 -11.14 -7.06 7.44
N PHE A 194 -10.92 -7.98 6.49
CA PHE A 194 -9.58 -8.26 5.95
C PHE A 194 -8.93 -6.97 5.40
N PHE A 195 -9.69 -6.17 4.65
CA PHE A 195 -9.20 -4.91 4.09
C PHE A 195 -9.02 -3.84 5.16
N GLN A 196 -9.88 -3.80 6.18
CA GLN A 196 -9.74 -2.90 7.33
C GLN A 196 -8.41 -3.15 8.05
N ASP A 197 -8.12 -4.39 8.38
CA ASP A 197 -6.89 -4.78 9.07
C ASP A 197 -5.67 -4.56 8.18
N ALA A 198 -5.75 -4.89 6.89
CA ALA A 198 -4.67 -4.65 5.94
C ALA A 198 -4.31 -3.16 5.88
N VAL A 199 -5.32 -2.29 5.72
CA VAL A 199 -5.14 -0.83 5.72
C VAL A 199 -4.52 -0.38 7.05
N PHE A 200 -5.06 -0.82 8.19
CA PHE A 200 -4.50 -0.44 9.50
C PHE A 200 -3.02 -0.84 9.65
N VAL A 201 -2.65 -2.06 9.25
CA VAL A 201 -1.25 -2.52 9.29
C VAL A 201 -0.36 -1.67 8.36
N ILE A 202 -0.84 -1.32 7.16
CA ILE A 202 -0.12 -0.45 6.23
C ILE A 202 0.13 0.94 6.85
N PHE A 203 -0.90 1.54 7.45
CA PHE A 203 -0.80 2.84 8.11
C PHE A 203 0.15 2.79 9.31
N ARG A 204 0.03 1.76 10.15
CA ARG A 204 0.91 1.54 11.31
C ARG A 204 2.38 1.44 10.90
N ASN A 205 2.68 0.58 9.93
CA ASN A 205 4.06 0.38 9.45
C ASN A 205 4.62 1.68 8.84
N THR A 206 3.81 2.38 8.05
CA THR A 206 4.17 3.68 7.46
C THR A 206 4.44 4.72 8.54
N PHE A 207 3.58 4.82 9.55
CA PHE A 207 3.73 5.73 10.68
C PHE A 207 5.04 5.48 11.43
N PHE A 208 5.32 4.23 11.81
CA PHE A 208 6.57 3.89 12.50
C PHE A 208 7.81 4.18 11.66
N ALA A 209 7.78 3.92 10.36
CA ALA A 209 8.86 4.28 9.46
C ALA A 209 9.11 5.81 9.47
N PHE A 210 8.05 6.63 9.44
CA PHE A 210 8.19 8.09 9.53
C PHE A 210 8.66 8.57 10.91
N VAL A 211 8.31 7.90 12.01
CA VAL A 211 8.85 8.19 13.34
C VAL A 211 10.36 7.95 13.38
N VAL A 212 10.84 6.83 12.81
CA VAL A 212 12.27 6.53 12.71
C VAL A 212 12.98 7.57 11.83
N ILE A 213 12.41 7.88 10.66
CA ILE A 213 12.94 8.92 9.75
C ILE A 213 13.02 10.28 10.46
N LEU A 214 12.01 10.65 11.25
CA LEU A 214 11.99 11.89 12.02
C LEU A 214 13.18 11.97 12.99
N GLY A 215 13.46 10.87 13.71
CA GLY A 215 14.62 10.77 14.61
C GLY A 215 15.96 10.95 13.88
N ILE A 216 16.12 10.30 12.73
CA ILE A 216 17.32 10.42 11.88
C ILE A 216 17.49 11.87 11.39
N LEU A 217 16.41 12.48 10.89
CA LEU A 217 16.43 13.86 10.39
C LEU A 217 16.74 14.86 11.50
N TYR A 218 16.19 14.67 12.70
CA TYR A 218 16.48 15.52 13.85
C TYR A 218 17.96 15.48 14.24
N GLY A 219 18.57 14.28 14.28
CA GLY A 219 20.01 14.11 14.49
C GLY A 219 20.83 14.78 13.39
N GLY A 220 20.46 14.58 12.13
CA GLY A 220 21.12 15.18 10.98
C GLY A 220 21.06 16.71 10.96
N VAL A 221 19.94 17.33 11.35
CA VAL A 221 19.82 18.80 11.49
C VAL A 221 20.75 19.32 12.59
N LYS A 222 20.89 18.62 13.72
CA LYS A 222 21.82 19.03 14.79
C LYS A 222 23.28 18.95 14.36
N MET A 223 23.65 17.95 13.56
CA MET A 223 25.01 17.77 13.04
C MET A 223 25.33 18.74 11.89
N ALA A 224 24.33 19.05 11.06
CA ALA A 224 24.45 20.03 9.99
C ALA A 224 24.46 21.45 10.58
N LYS A 225 25.65 22.02 10.80
CA LYS A 225 25.80 23.42 11.25
C LYS A 225 24.94 24.34 10.39
N LYS A 226 24.05 25.11 11.02
CA LYS A 226 23.33 26.20 10.35
C LYS A 226 24.41 27.16 9.80
N PRO A 227 24.45 27.45 8.49
CA PRO A 227 25.45 28.36 7.96
C PRO A 227 25.29 29.72 8.65
N VAL A 228 26.34 30.15 9.34
CA VAL A 228 26.47 31.52 9.86
C VAL A 228 26.77 32.37 8.62
N PHE A 229 25.79 33.17 8.20
CA PHE A 229 25.98 34.25 7.24
C PHE A 229 26.23 35.53 8.02
#